data_AF-A0A7J9H389-F1
#
_entry.id   AF-A0A7J9H389-F1
#
_cell.length_a   1.000
_cell.length_b   1.000
_cell.length_c   1.000
_cell.angle_alpha   90.00
_cell.angle_beta   90.00
_cell.angle_gamma   90.00
#
_symmetry.space_group_name_H-M   'P 1'
#
loop_
_entity.id
_entity.type
_entity.pdbx_description
1 polymer ?
#
loop_
_entity_poly.entity_id
_entity_poly.type
_entity_poly.pdbx_seq_one_letter_code
_entity_poly.pdbx_strand_id
1 'polypeptide(L)'
;MEMAENNDTRQQRFVGILTSLDVVSFLAKPQCLEDQDKAMKTLVSDVVVPDNALLKIVDPGIRLIDALEMMKQGVRRLLVLKSTVWKGMSKRFSILYNGKWLKNVDNSSCNNLSINVSAPSSAASSASSSSSSTPPFMRNKFCCLSREDIIRFLIGCLGALAPLPLSSISSLGAINHNYSSIDASLPAAEATQKNPGDPSAFAIMESTPDGRHRILGEISVSKLWKCDYIAAAWALANLSAGQFIMGIEDNVSSRWLTDFNNNSLDNGVESTRPRKISSMSSGYSPVSPTFGVGRGTYRGRSAPLTCKTTSSLAAVMAQMLSHRATHVWVTEGEDDDDVLVGVVGYADILVAVTSKPPSLSALTPRSIIELRLENHH
;
A
#
# COMPACT_ATOMS: atom_id res chain seq x y z
N MET A 1 -8.13 -42.03 -0.97
CA MET A 1 -7.13 -41.51 -0.02
C MET A 1 -6.80 -40.10 -0.46
N GLU A 2 -7.59 -39.13 -0.02
CA GLU A 2 -7.41 -37.73 -0.39
C GLU A 2 -6.28 -37.16 0.48
N MET A 3 -5.12 -36.88 -0.12
CA MET A 3 -3.98 -36.32 0.61
C MET A 3 -4.37 -34.94 1.14
N ALA A 4 -4.34 -34.77 2.47
CA ALA A 4 -4.53 -33.49 3.10
C ALA A 4 -3.46 -32.51 2.59
N GLU A 5 -3.89 -31.43 1.96
CA GLU A 5 -3.02 -30.43 1.36
C GLU A 5 -2.18 -29.73 2.44
N ASN A 6 -0.85 -29.77 2.30
CA ASN A 6 0.08 -29.16 3.26
C ASN A 6 0.18 -27.63 3.04
N ASN A 7 0.60 -26.88 4.06
CA ASN A 7 0.73 -25.41 3.98
C ASN A 7 1.71 -24.97 2.88
N ASP A 8 2.79 -25.74 2.66
CA ASP A 8 3.77 -25.45 1.62
C ASP A 8 3.15 -25.55 0.22
N THR A 9 2.31 -26.58 -0.02
CA THR A 9 1.58 -26.73 -1.29
C THR A 9 0.52 -25.64 -1.49
N ARG A 10 -0.07 -25.12 -0.41
CA ARG A 10 -0.98 -23.96 -0.47
C ARG A 10 -0.26 -22.67 -0.81
N GLN A 11 0.93 -22.46 -0.23
CA GLN A 11 1.76 -21.31 -0.50
C GLN A 11 2.31 -21.34 -1.93
N GLN A 12 2.58 -22.52 -2.49
CA GLN A 12 2.96 -22.68 -3.91
C GLN A 12 1.86 -22.30 -4.90
N ARG A 13 0.58 -22.26 -4.49
CA ARG A 13 -0.53 -21.77 -5.33
C ARG A 13 -0.70 -20.25 -5.30
N PHE A 14 -0.08 -19.58 -4.34
CA PHE A 14 -0.09 -18.12 -4.30
C PHE A 14 0.85 -17.60 -5.38
N VAL A 15 0.33 -16.74 -6.27
CA VAL A 15 1.09 -16.16 -7.39
C VAL A 15 1.61 -14.76 -7.05
N GLY A 16 0.79 -13.95 -6.38
CA GLY A 16 1.14 -12.56 -6.08
C GLY A 16 -0.08 -11.78 -5.58
N ILE A 17 0.10 -10.48 -5.35
CA ILE A 17 -0.98 -9.55 -4.97
C ILE A 17 -1.28 -8.66 -6.15
N LEU A 18 -2.49 -8.77 -6.72
CA LEU A 18 -2.97 -7.85 -7.74
C LEU A 18 -3.26 -6.47 -7.12
N THR A 19 -2.63 -5.43 -7.63
CA THR A 19 -2.83 -4.04 -7.20
C THR A 19 -3.55 -3.21 -8.26
N SER A 20 -4.10 -2.06 -7.87
CA SER A 20 -4.69 -1.10 -8.80
C SER A 20 -3.67 -0.57 -9.82
N LEU A 21 -2.40 -0.44 -9.42
CA LEU A 21 -1.32 -0.05 -10.33
C LEU A 21 -1.07 -1.14 -11.39
N ASP A 22 -1.10 -2.42 -11.03
CA ASP A 22 -0.93 -3.52 -11.99
C ASP A 22 -2.06 -3.53 -13.03
N VAL A 23 -3.30 -3.35 -12.57
CA VAL A 23 -4.49 -3.31 -13.44
C VAL A 23 -4.41 -2.13 -14.42
N VAL A 24 -4.15 -0.92 -13.91
CA VAL A 24 -4.06 0.29 -14.73
C VAL A 24 -2.88 0.20 -15.71
N SER A 25 -1.73 -0.30 -15.26
CA SER A 25 -0.55 -0.49 -16.12
C SER A 25 -0.77 -1.54 -17.20
N PHE A 26 -1.50 -2.62 -16.90
CA PHE A 26 -1.87 -3.63 -17.88
C PHE A 26 -2.82 -3.08 -18.93
N LEU A 27 -3.88 -2.39 -18.50
CA LEU A 27 -4.88 -1.82 -19.40
C LEU A 27 -4.33 -0.67 -20.26
N ALA A 28 -3.28 0.00 -19.79
CA ALA A 28 -2.58 1.06 -20.54
C ALA A 28 -1.74 0.52 -21.71
N LYS A 29 -1.55 -0.79 -21.84
CA LYS A 29 -0.85 -1.38 -22.99
C LYS A 29 -1.64 -1.12 -24.27
N PRO A 30 -0.98 -0.85 -25.41
CA PRO A 30 -1.66 -0.47 -26.65
C PRO A 30 -2.68 -1.54 -27.11
N GLN A 31 -2.31 -2.81 -26.97
CA GLN A 31 -3.17 -3.96 -27.31
C GLN A 31 -4.46 -4.02 -26.48
N CYS A 32 -4.43 -3.50 -25.25
CA CYS A 32 -5.58 -3.50 -24.34
C CYS A 32 -6.48 -2.27 -24.56
N LEU A 33 -5.93 -1.18 -25.09
CA LEU A 33 -6.70 0.02 -25.45
C LEU A 33 -7.49 -0.16 -26.75
N GLU A 34 -6.99 -0.96 -27.69
CA GLU A 34 -7.68 -1.26 -28.96
C GLU A 34 -8.90 -2.19 -28.76
N ASP A 35 -8.78 -3.21 -27.90
CA ASP A 35 -9.83 -4.17 -27.61
C ASP A 35 -10.02 -4.34 -26.09
N GLN A 36 -10.79 -3.41 -25.53
CA GLN A 36 -11.07 -3.35 -24.10
C GLN A 36 -11.86 -4.58 -23.60
N ASP A 37 -12.79 -5.10 -24.42
CA ASP A 37 -13.60 -6.26 -24.05
C ASP A 37 -12.75 -7.53 -23.90
N LYS A 38 -11.75 -7.70 -24.77
CA LYS A 38 -10.78 -8.78 -24.64
C LYS A 38 -9.86 -8.55 -23.44
N ALA A 39 -9.38 -7.32 -23.22
CA ALA A 39 -8.54 -7.00 -22.08
C ALA A 39 -9.20 -7.34 -20.75
N MET A 40 -10.50 -7.04 -20.59
CA MET A 40 -11.28 -7.33 -19.38
C MET A 40 -11.55 -8.82 -19.14
N LYS A 41 -11.40 -9.67 -20.17
CA LYS A 41 -11.53 -11.13 -20.06
C LYS A 41 -10.20 -11.83 -19.75
N THR A 42 -9.11 -11.09 -19.68
CA THR A 42 -7.77 -11.64 -19.37
C THR A 42 -7.75 -12.24 -17.97
N LEU A 43 -7.03 -13.34 -17.80
CA LEU A 43 -6.90 -13.99 -16.51
C LEU A 43 -6.05 -13.15 -15.56
N VAL A 44 -6.41 -13.14 -14.28
CA VAL A 44 -5.66 -12.39 -13.24
C VAL A 44 -4.20 -12.86 -13.13
N SER A 45 -3.94 -14.15 -13.41
CA SER A 45 -2.59 -14.73 -13.44
C SER A 45 -1.66 -14.04 -14.44
N ASP A 46 -2.20 -13.47 -15.50
CA ASP A 46 -1.44 -12.88 -16.60
C ASP A 46 -1.19 -11.37 -16.35
N VAL A 47 -1.91 -10.79 -15.38
CA VAL A 47 -1.84 -9.37 -14.99
C VAL A 47 -1.02 -9.19 -13.73
N VAL A 48 -1.15 -10.10 -12.76
CA VAL A 48 -0.44 -10.00 -11.47
C VAL A 48 1.06 -10.18 -11.66
N VAL A 49 1.86 -9.32 -11.03
CA VAL A 49 3.31 -9.52 -10.97
C VAL A 49 3.62 -10.69 -10.03
N PRO A 50 4.27 -11.76 -10.51
CA PRO A 50 4.54 -12.93 -9.67
C PRO A 50 5.51 -12.60 -8.55
N ASP A 51 5.09 -12.79 -7.30
CA ASP A 51 5.93 -12.70 -6.11
C ASP A 51 5.31 -13.52 -4.97
N ASN A 52 5.86 -14.72 -4.78
CA ASN A 52 5.38 -15.66 -3.79
C ASN A 52 5.82 -15.31 -2.36
N ALA A 53 6.72 -14.34 -2.18
CA ALA A 53 7.23 -13.94 -0.87
C ALA A 53 6.28 -12.95 -0.15
N LEU A 54 5.34 -12.33 -0.87
CA LEU A 54 4.43 -11.32 -0.32
C LEU A 54 3.42 -11.88 0.71
N LEU A 55 3.18 -13.19 0.71
CA LEU A 55 2.21 -13.86 1.57
C LEU A 55 2.88 -15.01 2.33
N LYS A 56 2.65 -15.08 3.65
CA LYS A 56 3.03 -16.26 4.46
C LYS A 56 1.88 -16.80 5.28
N ILE A 57 1.76 -18.13 5.34
CA ILE A 57 0.83 -18.81 6.24
C ILE A 57 1.53 -19.00 7.58
N VAL A 58 0.86 -18.63 8.66
CA VAL A 58 1.41 -18.67 10.03
C VAL A 58 0.44 -19.33 11.01
N ASP A 59 1.01 -19.95 12.04
CA ASP A 59 0.24 -20.48 13.17
C ASP A 59 -0.26 -19.33 14.07
N PRO A 60 -1.50 -19.41 14.62
CA PRO A 60 -2.00 -18.39 15.55
C PRO A 60 -1.17 -18.21 16.83
N GLY A 61 -0.32 -19.18 17.20
CA GLY A 61 0.62 -19.08 18.31
C GLY A 61 1.94 -18.37 17.97
N ILE A 62 2.10 -17.83 16.76
CA ILE A 62 3.29 -17.06 16.40
C ILE A 62 3.40 -15.79 17.24
N ARG A 63 4.61 -15.46 17.69
CA ARG A 63 4.85 -14.22 18.44
C ARG A 63 4.80 -13.03 17.49
N LEU A 64 4.23 -11.92 17.97
CA LEU A 64 4.09 -10.70 17.18
C LEU A 64 5.44 -10.21 16.62
N ILE A 65 6.52 -10.28 17.41
CA ILE A 65 7.85 -9.86 16.95
C ILE A 65 8.36 -10.66 15.74
N ASP A 66 8.06 -11.96 15.68
CA ASP A 66 8.45 -12.81 14.55
C ASP A 66 7.61 -12.45 13.31
N ALA A 67 6.33 -12.10 13.51
CA ALA A 67 5.46 -11.58 12.46
C ALA A 67 5.96 -10.24 11.90
N LEU A 68 6.38 -9.30 12.76
CA LEU A 68 6.96 -8.02 12.33
C LEU A 68 8.24 -8.24 11.52
N GLU A 69 9.12 -9.14 11.98
CA GLU A 69 10.37 -9.44 11.26
C GLU A 69 10.11 -10.01 9.87
N MET A 70 9.12 -10.90 9.71
CA MET A 70 8.70 -11.35 8.39
C MET A 70 8.16 -10.21 7.53
N MET A 71 7.37 -9.29 8.11
CA MET A 71 6.82 -8.16 7.36
C MET A 71 7.88 -7.16 6.92
N LYS A 72 8.93 -6.94 7.72
CA LYS A 72 10.09 -6.12 7.34
C LYS A 72 10.84 -6.68 6.14
N GLN A 73 10.90 -8.00 6.03
CA GLN A 73 11.57 -8.71 4.91
C GLN A 73 10.74 -8.75 3.61
N GLY A 74 9.65 -7.98 3.51
CA GLY A 74 8.84 -7.89 2.29
C GLY A 74 7.47 -8.58 2.37
N VAL A 75 7.18 -9.34 3.43
CA VAL A 75 5.85 -9.97 3.56
C VAL A 75 4.78 -8.88 3.77
N ARG A 76 3.80 -8.82 2.88
CA ARG A 76 2.73 -7.82 2.90
C ARG A 76 1.45 -8.32 3.58
N ARG A 77 1.27 -9.65 3.65
CA ARG A 77 0.09 -10.32 4.21
C ARG A 77 0.47 -11.60 4.96
N LEU A 78 -0.11 -11.79 6.14
CA LEU A 78 -0.03 -13.04 6.89
C LEU A 78 -1.38 -13.73 6.92
N LEU A 79 -1.45 -15.01 6.54
CA LEU A 79 -2.62 -15.85 6.70
C LEU A 79 -2.50 -16.64 8.01
N VAL A 80 -3.24 -16.19 9.02
CA VAL A 80 -3.30 -16.85 10.33
C VAL A 80 -4.41 -17.91 10.30
N LEU A 81 -4.07 -19.15 10.59
CA LEU A 81 -5.07 -20.22 10.72
C LEU A 81 -5.97 -19.96 11.94
N LYS A 82 -7.29 -19.93 11.74
CA LYS A 82 -8.24 -19.87 12.86
C LYS A 82 -8.33 -21.25 13.51
N SER A 83 -7.62 -21.45 14.61
CA SER A 83 -7.82 -22.63 15.43
C SER A 83 -9.18 -22.56 16.13
N THR A 84 -10.00 -23.61 16.02
CA THR A 84 -11.22 -23.77 16.81
C THR A 84 -10.95 -24.32 18.21
N VAL A 85 -9.72 -24.80 18.47
CA VAL A 85 -9.29 -25.33 19.76
C VAL A 85 -7.98 -24.65 20.13
N TRP A 86 -8.01 -23.70 21.07
CA TRP A 86 -6.82 -23.05 21.57
C TRP A 86 -5.95 -24.09 22.30
N LYS A 87 -4.83 -24.52 21.69
CA LYS A 87 -3.94 -25.56 22.23
C LYS A 87 -2.89 -25.01 23.24
N GLY A 88 -3.13 -23.81 23.78
CA GLY A 88 -2.23 -23.13 24.73
C GLY A 88 -1.13 -22.30 24.05
N MET A 89 -0.31 -21.62 24.87
CA MET A 89 0.83 -20.84 24.41
C MET A 89 1.86 -21.76 23.74
N SER A 90 2.32 -21.40 22.54
CA SER A 90 3.47 -22.08 21.94
C SER A 90 4.68 -21.89 22.85
N LYS A 91 5.13 -22.96 23.52
CA LYS A 91 6.38 -22.98 24.32
C LYS A 91 7.63 -22.95 23.43
N ARG A 92 7.48 -22.75 22.11
CA ARG A 92 8.62 -22.68 21.20
C ARG A 92 9.27 -21.32 21.35
N PHE A 93 10.57 -21.34 21.65
CA PHE A 93 11.44 -20.19 21.46
C PHE A 93 11.34 -19.71 20.00
N SER A 94 11.67 -18.43 19.78
CA SER A 94 11.68 -17.77 18.48
C SER A 94 12.07 -18.70 17.32
N ILE A 95 11.19 -18.88 16.33
CA ILE A 95 11.54 -19.60 15.08
C ILE A 95 12.63 -18.86 14.28
N LEU A 96 12.90 -17.61 14.65
CA LEU A 96 13.94 -16.76 14.08
C LEU A 96 15.03 -16.51 15.12
N TYR A 97 16.27 -16.93 14.82
CA TYR A 97 17.46 -16.47 15.53
C TYR A 97 18.39 -15.80 14.52
N ASN A 98 18.72 -14.53 14.76
CA ASN A 98 19.63 -13.74 13.92
C ASN A 98 19.27 -13.71 12.42
N GLY A 99 17.99 -13.48 12.09
CA GLY A 99 17.52 -13.38 10.70
C GLY A 99 17.53 -14.68 9.89
N LYS A 100 17.93 -15.80 10.48
CA LYS A 100 17.92 -17.12 9.82
C LYS A 100 16.73 -17.95 10.31
N TRP A 101 15.99 -18.49 9.35
CA TRP A 101 14.85 -19.38 9.61
C TRP A 101 15.37 -20.72 10.12
N LEU A 102 15.03 -21.09 11.35
CA LEU A 102 15.31 -22.43 11.85
C LEU A 102 14.30 -23.37 11.18
N LYS A 103 14.77 -24.20 10.24
CA LYS A 103 13.95 -25.31 9.71
C LYS A 103 13.49 -26.15 10.91
N ASN A 104 12.18 -26.25 11.12
CA ASN A 104 11.63 -27.24 12.03
C ASN A 104 12.08 -28.61 11.53
N VAL A 105 12.85 -29.32 12.33
CA VAL A 105 12.99 -30.77 12.21
C VAL A 105 11.58 -31.34 12.23
N ASP A 106 11.27 -32.20 11.26
CA ASP A 106 10.02 -32.97 11.20
C ASP A 106 9.86 -33.74 12.52
N ASN A 107 9.08 -33.19 13.46
CA ASN A 107 8.85 -33.86 14.73
C ASN A 107 7.51 -34.57 14.66
N SER A 108 7.56 -35.78 14.12
CA SER A 108 6.65 -36.91 14.32
C SER A 108 6.57 -37.36 15.80
N SER A 109 6.73 -36.45 16.76
CA SER A 109 6.67 -36.73 18.20
C SER A 109 5.91 -35.63 18.95
N CYS A 110 4.60 -35.61 18.74
CA CYS A 110 3.65 -35.23 19.77
C CYS A 110 2.39 -36.11 19.69
N ASN A 111 2.59 -37.42 19.49
CA ASN A 111 1.61 -38.41 19.91
C ASN A 111 1.75 -38.57 21.41
N ASN A 112 0.94 -37.86 22.19
CA ASN A 112 0.36 -38.33 23.45
C ASN A 112 -0.46 -37.22 24.10
N LEU A 113 -1.69 -37.04 23.61
CA LEU A 113 -2.83 -36.87 24.50
C LEU A 113 -4.08 -37.38 23.78
N SER A 114 -4.46 -38.61 24.09
CA SER A 114 -5.72 -39.23 23.70
C SER A 114 -6.90 -38.37 24.20
N ILE A 115 -7.65 -37.77 23.28
CA ILE A 115 -8.95 -37.17 23.61
C ILE A 115 -10.03 -38.19 23.24
N ASN A 116 -10.64 -38.72 24.29
CA ASN A 116 -11.80 -39.59 24.24
C ASN A 116 -12.98 -38.80 23.66
N VAL A 117 -13.56 -39.28 22.56
CA VAL A 117 -14.76 -38.69 21.94
C VAL A 117 -15.98 -39.31 22.60
N SER A 118 -16.54 -38.61 23.58
CA SER A 118 -17.93 -38.79 23.98
C SER A 118 -18.59 -37.41 24.05
N ALA A 119 -19.41 -37.15 23.05
CA ALA A 119 -20.26 -35.97 22.94
C ALA A 119 -21.29 -35.91 24.08
N PRO A 120 -21.81 -34.71 24.37
CA PRO A 120 -23.25 -34.56 24.45
C PRO A 120 -23.74 -33.57 23.39
N SER A 121 -24.71 -34.06 22.63
CA SER A 121 -25.56 -33.34 21.70
C SER A 121 -26.44 -32.31 22.40
N SER A 122 -26.47 -31.07 21.91
CA SER A 122 -27.72 -30.26 21.86
C SER A 122 -27.61 -29.02 20.99
N ALA A 123 -28.71 -28.78 20.27
CA ALA A 123 -29.18 -27.55 19.62
C ALA A 123 -28.60 -27.17 18.24
N ALA A 124 -29.39 -27.55 17.22
CA ALA A 124 -29.36 -27.08 15.85
C ALA A 124 -30.12 -25.74 15.68
N SER A 125 -29.74 -24.98 14.65
CA SER A 125 -30.63 -24.21 13.75
C SER A 125 -29.75 -23.59 12.64
N SER A 126 -29.65 -24.24 11.48
CA SER A 126 -30.53 -24.12 10.29
C SER A 126 -30.29 -22.86 9.45
N ALA A 127 -29.48 -23.04 8.41
CA ALA A 127 -29.66 -22.37 7.12
C ALA A 127 -29.15 -23.32 6.02
N SER A 128 -30.07 -23.76 5.17
CA SER A 128 -29.87 -24.70 4.07
C SER A 128 -29.82 -23.98 2.71
N SER A 129 -29.39 -24.73 1.69
CA SER A 129 -29.18 -24.43 0.27
C SER A 129 -27.82 -23.76 -0.04
N SER A 130 -27.00 -24.22 -0.98
CA SER A 130 -27.21 -25.08 -2.15
C SER A 130 -25.91 -25.83 -2.52
N SER A 131 -26.08 -26.89 -3.30
CA SER A 131 -25.09 -27.89 -3.73
C SER A 131 -23.89 -27.32 -4.50
N SER A 132 -22.69 -27.49 -3.96
CA SER A 132 -21.50 -27.81 -4.75
C SER A 132 -20.67 -28.83 -3.97
N SER A 133 -20.31 -29.92 -4.63
CA SER A 133 -19.46 -30.99 -4.10
C SER A 133 -18.03 -30.46 -3.93
N THR A 134 -17.74 -29.87 -2.77
CA THR A 134 -16.38 -29.60 -2.31
C THR A 134 -16.15 -30.31 -0.98
N PRO A 135 -14.99 -30.96 -0.76
CA PRO A 135 -14.72 -31.71 0.46
C PRO A 135 -14.81 -30.81 1.70
N PRO A 136 -15.20 -31.34 2.87
CA PRO A 136 -15.42 -30.58 4.11
C PRO A 136 -14.16 -29.90 4.69
N PHE A 137 -12.99 -30.08 4.07
CA PHE A 137 -11.69 -29.51 4.46
C PHE A 137 -11.53 -28.02 4.07
N MET A 138 -12.46 -27.47 3.28
CA MET A 138 -12.41 -26.07 2.79
C MET A 138 -12.88 -25.01 3.81
N ARG A 139 -13.18 -25.39 5.05
CA ARG A 139 -13.52 -24.44 6.14
C ARG A 139 -12.36 -24.12 7.08
N ASN A 140 -11.12 -24.15 6.58
CA ASN A 140 -10.00 -23.52 7.27
C ASN A 140 -10.22 -22.01 7.22
N LYS A 141 -10.91 -21.46 8.22
CA LYS A 141 -11.13 -20.03 8.36
C LYS A 141 -9.74 -19.40 8.58
N PHE A 142 -9.24 -18.62 7.64
CA PHE A 142 -8.02 -17.83 7.85
C PHE A 142 -8.41 -16.43 8.31
N CYS A 143 -7.55 -15.81 9.10
CA CYS A 143 -7.53 -14.36 9.28
C CYS A 143 -6.36 -13.82 8.44
N CYS A 144 -6.63 -12.87 7.55
CA CYS A 144 -5.60 -12.22 6.76
C CYS A 144 -5.19 -10.93 7.47
N LEU A 145 -3.94 -10.85 7.93
CA LEU A 145 -3.38 -9.65 8.55
C LEU A 145 -2.50 -8.91 7.55
N SER A 146 -2.78 -7.63 7.33
CA SER A 146 -1.94 -6.74 6.55
C SER A 146 -0.93 -5.99 7.42
N ARG A 147 0.08 -5.38 6.78
CA ARG A 147 0.97 -4.43 7.48
C ARG A 147 0.19 -3.26 8.08
N GLU A 148 -0.84 -2.77 7.39
CA GLU A 148 -1.72 -1.71 7.90
C GLU A 148 -2.41 -2.13 9.21
N ASP A 149 -2.87 -3.39 9.32
CA ASP A 149 -3.47 -3.91 10.54
C ASP A 149 -2.47 -3.95 11.70
N ILE A 150 -1.21 -4.30 11.42
CA ILE A 150 -0.14 -4.25 12.42
C ILE A 150 0.17 -2.81 12.83
N ILE A 151 0.26 -1.87 11.89
CA ILE A 151 0.47 -0.44 12.23
C ILE A 151 -0.70 0.10 13.05
N ARG A 152 -1.94 -0.27 12.72
CA ARG A 152 -3.13 0.07 13.49
C ARG A 152 -3.11 -0.52 14.92
N PHE A 153 -2.54 -1.71 15.09
CA PHE A 153 -2.30 -2.25 16.42
C PHE A 153 -1.22 -1.43 17.16
N LEU A 154 -0.09 -1.13 16.52
CA LEU A 154 1.03 -0.40 17.11
C LEU A 154 0.65 1.01 17.58
N ILE A 155 -0.19 1.74 16.81
CA ILE A 155 -0.68 3.06 17.23
C ILE A 155 -1.63 2.97 18.44
N GLY A 156 -2.25 1.82 18.69
CA GLY A 156 -2.98 1.55 19.94
C GLY A 156 -2.06 1.30 21.15
N CYS A 157 -0.76 1.08 20.91
CA CYS A 157 0.24 0.73 21.92
C CYS A 157 1.32 1.80 22.10
N LEU A 158 1.09 3.06 21.69
CA LEU A 158 2.10 4.12 21.71
C LEU A 158 2.78 4.31 23.07
N GLY A 159 2.01 4.21 24.16
CA GLY A 159 2.56 4.33 25.52
C GLY A 159 3.60 3.26 25.87
N ALA A 160 3.44 2.03 25.35
CA ALA A 160 4.39 0.94 25.55
C ALA A 160 5.63 1.06 24.65
N LEU A 161 5.55 1.83 23.57
CA LEU A 161 6.64 2.06 22.62
C LEU A 161 7.45 3.32 22.93
N ALA A 162 7.03 4.12 23.92
CA ALA A 162 7.72 5.35 24.27
C ALA A 162 9.21 5.10 24.60
N PRO A 163 10.13 5.97 24.14
CA PRO A 163 9.89 7.26 23.49
C PRO A 163 9.81 7.22 21.96
N LEU A 164 9.85 6.04 21.32
CA LEU A 164 9.98 5.90 19.87
C LEU A 164 8.90 6.67 19.08
N PRO A 165 7.59 6.58 19.42
CA PRO A 165 6.58 7.28 18.63
C PRO A 165 6.65 8.80 18.71
N LEU A 166 7.31 9.34 19.74
CA LEU A 166 7.50 10.78 19.92
C LEU A 166 8.79 11.29 19.25
N SER A 167 9.67 10.39 18.84
CA SER A 167 10.93 10.74 18.16
C SER A 167 10.66 11.11 16.70
N SER A 168 11.49 11.98 16.12
CA SER A 168 11.35 12.37 14.71
C SER A 168 11.68 11.19 13.79
N ILE A 169 11.02 11.13 12.63
CA ILE A 169 11.30 10.11 11.62
C ILE A 169 12.75 10.17 11.11
N SER A 170 13.37 11.36 11.11
CA SER A 170 14.79 11.53 10.79
C SER A 170 15.71 10.86 11.83
N SER A 171 15.47 11.09 13.13
CA SER A 171 16.28 10.52 14.21
C SER A 171 16.18 9.00 14.30
N LEU A 172 15.04 8.45 13.89
CA LEU A 172 14.79 7.02 13.86
C LEU A 172 15.36 6.33 12.61
N GLY A 173 15.88 7.10 11.64
CA GLY A 173 16.31 6.57 10.34
C GLY A 173 15.15 5.93 9.56
N ALA A 174 13.93 6.44 9.73
CA ALA A 174 12.74 5.89 9.09
C ALA A 174 12.51 6.44 7.66
N ILE A 175 13.29 7.43 7.25
CA ILE A 175 13.15 8.06 5.92
C ILE A 175 13.85 7.17 4.89
N ASN A 176 13.10 6.67 3.92
CA ASN A 176 13.64 5.96 2.78
C ASN A 176 13.95 6.94 1.64
N HIS A 177 15.22 7.01 1.25
CA HIS A 177 15.70 7.86 0.15
C HIS A 177 15.65 7.17 -1.22
N ASN A 178 15.46 5.85 -1.26
CA ASN A 178 15.38 5.06 -2.49
C ASN A 178 13.94 4.99 -3.01
N TYR A 179 13.35 6.15 -3.31
CA TYR A 179 12.01 6.23 -3.90
C TYR A 179 12.07 6.29 -5.42
N SER A 180 10.95 5.97 -6.08
CA SER A 180 10.81 6.14 -7.52
C SER A 180 10.11 7.46 -7.84
N SER A 181 10.59 8.15 -8.85
CA SER A 181 10.05 9.42 -9.30
C SER A 181 10.05 9.54 -10.82
N ILE A 182 9.17 10.40 -11.33
CA ILE A 182 9.01 10.73 -12.75
C ILE A 182 8.87 12.25 -12.84
N ASP A 183 9.57 12.88 -13.78
CA ASP A 183 9.40 14.31 -14.03
C ASP A 183 8.03 14.57 -14.68
N ALA A 184 7.36 15.65 -14.26
CA ALA A 184 6.01 15.99 -14.70
C ALA A 184 5.89 16.16 -16.23
N SER A 185 6.97 16.53 -16.91
CA SER A 185 7.02 16.66 -18.37
C SER A 185 7.09 15.33 -19.12
N LEU A 186 7.52 14.25 -18.46
CA LEU A 186 7.70 12.95 -19.07
C LEU A 186 6.36 12.19 -19.21
N PRO A 187 6.25 11.22 -20.13
CA PRO A 187 5.05 10.40 -20.28
C PRO A 187 4.72 9.63 -18.99
N ALA A 188 3.44 9.64 -18.59
CA ALA A 188 2.97 8.87 -17.43
C ALA A 188 3.19 7.36 -17.60
N ALA A 189 3.26 6.88 -18.86
CA ALA A 189 3.52 5.50 -19.22
C ALA A 189 4.88 4.98 -18.71
N GLU A 190 5.84 5.84 -18.36
CA GLU A 190 7.10 5.42 -17.72
C GLU A 190 6.86 4.64 -16.40
N ALA A 191 5.75 4.93 -15.71
CA ALA A 191 5.35 4.20 -14.51
C ALA A 191 5.08 2.69 -14.78
N THR A 192 4.81 2.31 -16.03
CA THR A 192 4.60 0.90 -16.41
C THR A 192 5.90 0.12 -16.62
N GLN A 193 7.01 0.82 -16.86
CA GLN A 193 8.27 0.19 -17.26
C GLN A 193 9.14 -0.17 -16.05
N LYS A 194 8.94 0.53 -14.93
CA LYS A 194 9.70 0.36 -13.70
C LYS A 194 8.79 -0.20 -12.60
N ASN A 195 9.31 -1.13 -11.81
CA ASN A 195 8.64 -1.51 -10.57
C ASN A 195 9.05 -0.54 -9.46
N PRO A 196 8.12 0.24 -8.86
CA PRO A 196 8.44 1.20 -7.82
C PRO A 196 8.87 0.54 -6.49
N GLY A 197 8.62 -0.75 -6.31
CA GLY A 197 9.02 -1.50 -5.12
C GLY A 197 8.02 -1.34 -3.96
N ASP A 198 8.54 -0.94 -2.80
CA ASP A 198 7.79 -0.81 -1.55
C ASP A 198 8.19 0.51 -0.85
N PRO A 199 7.32 1.55 -0.84
CA PRO A 199 5.93 1.53 -1.30
C PRO A 199 5.76 1.50 -2.82
N SER A 200 4.64 0.95 -3.30
CA SER A 200 4.29 0.94 -4.73
C SER A 200 3.71 2.29 -5.15
N ALA A 201 4.60 3.25 -5.36
CA ALA A 201 4.26 4.64 -5.72
C ALA A 201 5.41 5.34 -6.48
N PHE A 202 5.04 6.29 -7.34
CA PHE A 202 5.95 7.22 -8.01
C PHE A 202 5.64 8.65 -7.57
N ALA A 203 6.66 9.39 -7.15
CA ALA A 203 6.55 10.83 -6.96
C ALA A 203 6.61 11.54 -8.32
N ILE A 204 5.65 12.43 -8.58
CA ILE A 204 5.67 13.28 -9.77
C ILE A 204 6.32 14.60 -9.40
N MET A 205 7.45 14.88 -10.04
CA MET A 205 8.33 16.00 -9.67
C MET A 205 8.31 17.09 -10.72
N GLU A 206 8.42 18.34 -10.29
CA GLU A 206 8.71 19.47 -11.13
C GLU A 206 10.13 19.95 -10.87
N SER A 207 10.90 20.09 -11.95
CA SER A 207 12.23 20.68 -11.90
C SER A 207 12.07 22.20 -11.78
N THR A 208 12.40 22.75 -10.61
CA THR A 208 12.39 24.20 -10.41
C THR A 208 13.57 24.86 -11.14
N PRO A 209 13.49 26.16 -11.48
CA PRO A 209 14.61 26.89 -12.11
C PRO A 209 15.93 26.82 -11.31
N ASP A 210 15.83 26.64 -9.99
CA ASP A 210 16.96 26.52 -9.07
C ASP A 210 17.58 25.10 -9.05
N GLY A 211 17.07 24.18 -9.86
CA GLY A 211 17.50 22.78 -9.89
C GLY A 211 17.00 21.92 -8.72
N ARG A 212 16.08 22.44 -7.89
CA ARG A 212 15.43 21.69 -6.80
C ARG A 212 14.23 20.89 -7.34
N HIS A 213 13.97 19.72 -6.77
CA HIS A 213 12.85 18.87 -7.14
C HIS A 213 11.68 19.06 -6.18
N ARG A 214 10.61 19.67 -6.68
CA ARG A 214 9.36 19.88 -5.93
C ARG A 214 8.39 18.75 -6.26
N ILE A 215 7.73 18.19 -5.25
CA ILE A 215 6.67 17.20 -5.47
C ILE A 215 5.37 17.89 -5.89
N LEU A 216 4.80 17.48 -7.02
CA LEU A 216 3.49 17.95 -7.51
C LEU A 216 2.35 16.99 -7.16
N GLY A 217 2.65 15.68 -7.16
CA GLY A 217 1.66 14.63 -6.98
C GLY A 217 2.29 13.26 -6.95
N GLU A 218 1.45 12.23 -7.08
CA GLU A 218 1.90 10.84 -7.07
C GLU A 218 1.07 9.96 -8.01
N ILE A 219 1.70 8.91 -8.54
CA ILE A 219 1.03 7.77 -9.15
C ILE A 219 1.21 6.60 -8.17
N SER A 220 0.14 6.23 -7.47
CA SER A 220 0.22 5.23 -6.40
C SER A 220 -0.98 4.30 -6.39
N VAL A 221 -0.80 3.11 -5.79
CA VAL A 221 -1.91 2.17 -5.55
C VAL A 221 -3.06 2.84 -4.78
N SER A 222 -2.71 3.70 -3.79
CA SER A 222 -3.63 4.44 -2.92
C SER A 222 -4.35 5.61 -3.59
N LYS A 223 -3.88 6.10 -4.75
CA LYS A 223 -4.66 7.05 -5.57
C LYS A 223 -5.51 6.30 -6.58
N LEU A 224 -4.92 5.31 -7.27
CA LEU A 224 -5.58 4.58 -8.35
C LEU A 224 -6.78 3.73 -7.91
N TRP A 225 -6.81 3.21 -6.68
CA TRP A 225 -7.94 2.36 -6.23
C TRP A 225 -9.30 3.07 -6.19
N LYS A 226 -9.34 4.41 -6.23
CA LYS A 226 -10.56 5.21 -6.26
C LYS A 226 -10.97 5.61 -7.68
N CYS A 227 -10.13 5.34 -8.67
CA CYS A 227 -10.27 5.81 -10.03
C CYS A 227 -11.04 4.81 -10.90
N ASP A 228 -11.64 5.30 -11.98
CA ASP A 228 -12.03 4.44 -13.09
C ASP A 228 -10.76 3.92 -13.77
N TYR A 229 -10.53 2.60 -13.69
CA TYR A 229 -9.32 1.98 -14.23
C TYR A 229 -9.17 2.15 -15.74
N ILE A 230 -10.27 2.28 -16.49
CA ILE A 230 -10.22 2.46 -17.94
C ILE A 230 -9.77 3.88 -18.27
N ALA A 231 -10.39 4.88 -17.64
CA ALA A 231 -10.00 6.27 -17.82
C ALA A 231 -8.57 6.52 -17.32
N ALA A 232 -8.20 5.95 -16.17
CA ALA A 232 -6.84 6.02 -15.63
C ALA A 232 -5.82 5.35 -16.56
N ALA A 233 -6.15 4.19 -17.14
CA ALA A 233 -5.27 3.50 -18.08
C ALA A 233 -5.06 4.29 -19.38
N TRP A 234 -6.13 4.85 -19.94
CA TRP A 234 -6.04 5.72 -21.11
C TRP A 234 -5.18 6.96 -20.81
N ALA A 235 -5.40 7.60 -19.66
CA ALA A 235 -4.60 8.74 -19.21
C ALA A 235 -3.13 8.36 -19.01
N LEU A 236 -2.85 7.19 -18.42
CA LEU A 236 -1.49 6.70 -18.21
C LEU A 236 -0.75 6.52 -19.54
N ALA A 237 -1.44 6.01 -20.56
CA ALA A 237 -0.87 5.73 -21.86
C ALA A 237 -0.63 6.98 -22.72
N ASN A 238 -1.49 8.01 -22.58
CA ASN A 238 -1.55 9.13 -23.53
C ASN A 238 -1.12 10.48 -22.96
N LEU A 239 -1.02 10.64 -21.63
CA LEU A 239 -0.71 11.92 -21.01
C LEU A 239 0.71 11.95 -20.42
N SER A 240 1.22 13.17 -20.23
CA SER A 240 2.39 13.39 -19.36
C SER A 240 2.05 13.09 -17.89
N ALA A 241 3.05 12.81 -17.09
CA ALA A 241 2.89 12.52 -15.66
C ALA A 241 2.24 13.69 -14.90
N GLY A 242 2.58 14.93 -15.26
CA GLY A 242 1.95 16.13 -14.71
C GLY A 242 0.47 16.26 -15.11
N GLN A 243 0.12 16.00 -16.37
CA GLN A 243 -1.28 16.01 -16.81
C GLN A 243 -2.09 14.87 -16.19
N PHE A 244 -1.48 13.70 -16.03
CA PHE A 244 -2.11 12.52 -15.41
C PHE A 244 -2.60 12.82 -13.98
N ILE A 245 -1.74 13.41 -13.14
CA ILE A 245 -2.12 13.76 -11.75
C ILE A 245 -3.16 14.89 -11.68
N MET A 246 -3.29 15.71 -12.73
CA MET A 246 -4.33 16.72 -12.83
C MET A 246 -5.67 16.16 -13.33
N GLY A 247 -5.65 15.21 -14.26
CA GLY A 247 -6.84 14.72 -14.97
C GLY A 247 -7.59 13.55 -14.31
N ILE A 248 -6.97 12.85 -13.35
CA ILE A 248 -7.55 11.63 -12.73
C ILE A 248 -8.53 11.92 -11.60
N GLU A 249 -8.45 13.12 -11.03
CA GLU A 249 -9.24 13.49 -9.86
C GLU A 249 -10.67 13.90 -10.21
N ASP A 250 -10.85 14.44 -11.41
CA ASP A 250 -12.16 14.65 -11.95
C ASP A 250 -12.66 13.29 -12.41
N ASN A 251 -13.63 12.77 -11.69
CA ASN A 251 -14.64 11.89 -12.29
C ASN A 251 -15.31 12.71 -13.40
N VAL A 252 -14.60 12.86 -14.53
CA VAL A 252 -15.05 13.56 -15.71
C VAL A 252 -16.29 12.82 -16.14
N SER A 253 -17.42 13.34 -15.69
CA SER A 253 -18.70 13.16 -16.31
C SER A 253 -18.54 13.56 -17.77
N SER A 254 -18.28 12.57 -18.62
CA SER A 254 -18.67 12.47 -20.03
C SER A 254 -18.23 13.59 -20.99
N ARG A 255 -17.55 14.66 -20.53
CA ARG A 255 -17.28 15.85 -21.36
C ARG A 255 -15.97 15.77 -22.14
N TRP A 256 -14.87 15.32 -21.52
CA TRP A 256 -13.57 15.29 -22.23
C TRP A 256 -13.46 14.19 -23.30
N LEU A 257 -14.22 13.10 -23.19
CA LEU A 257 -14.31 12.08 -24.25
C LEU A 257 -15.13 12.53 -25.46
N THR A 258 -15.96 13.57 -25.32
CA THR A 258 -16.80 14.06 -26.42
C THR A 258 -16.07 15.10 -27.28
N ASP A 259 -15.16 15.88 -26.69
CA ASP A 259 -14.51 17.00 -27.39
C ASP A 259 -13.34 16.58 -28.30
N PHE A 260 -12.72 15.42 -28.10
CA PHE A 260 -11.73 14.89 -29.05
C PHE A 260 -12.33 14.16 -30.25
N ASN A 261 -13.58 13.68 -30.14
CA ASN A 261 -14.23 12.94 -31.22
C ASN A 261 -14.97 13.84 -32.23
N ASN A 262 -15.03 15.16 -31.98
CA ASN A 262 -15.79 16.12 -32.80
C ASN A 262 -14.94 17.00 -33.72
N ASN A 263 -13.63 16.78 -33.83
CA ASN A 263 -12.77 17.52 -34.76
C ASN A 263 -12.50 16.78 -36.08
N SER A 264 -13.41 15.90 -36.52
CA SER A 264 -13.44 15.44 -37.92
C SER A 264 -14.48 16.24 -38.71
N LEU A 265 -13.97 16.95 -39.71
CA LEU A 265 -14.68 17.67 -40.75
C LEU A 265 -15.75 16.80 -41.44
N ASP A 266 -16.92 17.40 -41.66
CA ASP A 266 -17.71 17.36 -42.92
C ASP A 266 -19.16 16.81 -42.90
N ASN A 267 -20.03 17.68 -43.44
CA ASN A 267 -21.34 17.54 -44.09
C ASN A 267 -22.49 16.72 -43.47
N GLY A 268 -23.61 17.43 -43.33
CA GLY A 268 -24.82 16.94 -42.69
C GLY A 268 -25.63 15.93 -43.49
N VAL A 269 -26.21 14.97 -42.78
CA VAL A 269 -27.51 14.35 -43.04
C VAL A 269 -28.09 13.92 -41.69
N GLU A 270 -29.37 14.19 -41.51
CA GLU A 270 -30.21 13.90 -40.36
C GLU A 270 -30.38 12.39 -40.10
N SER A 271 -30.15 11.89 -38.87
CA SER A 271 -30.88 10.72 -38.33
C SER A 271 -30.67 10.43 -36.84
N THR A 272 -31.82 10.31 -36.15
CA THR A 272 -32.17 9.50 -34.96
C THR A 272 -31.31 9.50 -33.68
N ARG A 273 -31.83 10.22 -32.67
CA ARG A 273 -31.46 10.13 -31.24
C ARG A 273 -31.79 8.76 -30.61
N PRO A 274 -30.96 8.24 -29.69
CA PRO A 274 -31.42 7.40 -28.59
C PRO A 274 -31.39 8.15 -27.24
N ARG A 275 -32.05 7.54 -26.26
CA ARG A 275 -32.74 8.15 -25.11
C ARG A 275 -31.82 8.65 -23.98
N LYS A 276 -32.21 9.82 -23.44
CA LYS A 276 -31.81 10.36 -22.12
C LYS A 276 -32.23 9.39 -21.01
N ILE A 277 -31.28 9.01 -20.17
CA ILE A 277 -31.55 8.58 -18.79
C ILE A 277 -31.01 9.68 -17.89
N SER A 278 -31.93 10.45 -17.30
CA SER A 278 -31.66 11.46 -16.30
C SER A 278 -31.51 10.82 -14.92
N SER A 279 -30.38 11.04 -14.24
CA SER A 279 -30.30 10.91 -12.79
C SER A 279 -30.19 12.30 -12.18
N MET A 280 -31.27 12.73 -11.51
CA MET A 280 -31.25 13.89 -10.64
C MET A 280 -30.34 13.61 -9.44
N SER A 281 -29.44 14.55 -9.13
CA SER A 281 -29.05 14.81 -7.74
C SER A 281 -29.11 16.31 -7.50
N SER A 282 -29.79 16.68 -6.42
CA SER A 282 -30.21 18.04 -6.09
C SER A 282 -29.04 18.91 -5.61
N GLY A 283 -28.88 20.05 -6.30
CA GLY A 283 -28.55 21.41 -5.84
C GLY A 283 -27.53 21.63 -4.73
N TYR A 284 -26.47 22.40 -5.03
CA TYR A 284 -26.36 23.84 -4.72
C TYR A 284 -25.33 24.49 -5.69
N SER A 285 -25.61 25.71 -6.17
CA SER A 285 -24.83 26.55 -7.11
C SER A 285 -24.70 27.95 -6.47
N PRO A 286 -23.92 28.96 -6.95
CA PRO A 286 -22.97 29.03 -8.08
C PRO A 286 -21.62 29.70 -7.72
N VAL A 287 -20.55 29.35 -8.43
CA VAL A 287 -19.52 30.33 -8.80
C VAL A 287 -18.86 29.88 -10.11
N SER A 288 -19.12 30.62 -11.17
CA SER A 288 -18.40 30.53 -12.43
C SER A 288 -16.97 31.02 -12.22
N PRO A 289 -15.91 30.29 -12.64
CA PRO A 289 -14.63 30.92 -12.87
C PRO A 289 -14.50 31.22 -14.36
N THR A 290 -14.61 32.50 -14.67
CA THR A 290 -14.02 33.13 -15.84
C THR A 290 -12.55 32.73 -15.91
N PHE A 291 -12.07 32.40 -17.12
CA PHE A 291 -10.66 32.16 -17.42
C PHE A 291 -9.81 33.34 -16.93
N GLY A 292 -9.11 33.12 -15.82
CA GLY A 292 -8.21 34.08 -15.19
C GLY A 292 -6.92 33.37 -14.79
N VAL A 293 -5.82 33.80 -15.39
CA VAL A 293 -4.45 33.43 -15.03
C VAL A 293 -4.22 33.86 -13.57
N GLY A 294 -4.22 32.90 -12.64
CA GLY A 294 -4.04 33.16 -11.22
C GLY A 294 -3.77 31.87 -10.44
N ARG A 295 -2.55 31.75 -9.90
CA ARG A 295 -2.12 30.70 -8.98
C ARG A 295 -3.07 30.65 -7.77
N GLY A 296 -3.85 29.57 -7.60
CA GLY A 296 -4.62 29.42 -6.36
C GLY A 296 -5.84 28.49 -6.36
N THR A 297 -5.80 27.29 -6.94
CA THR A 297 -6.85 26.26 -6.71
C THR A 297 -6.37 24.80 -6.78
N TYR A 298 -5.06 24.52 -6.75
CA TYR A 298 -4.50 23.16 -6.88
C TYR A 298 -4.72 22.23 -5.65
N ARG A 299 -5.47 22.66 -4.63
CA ARG A 299 -5.36 22.12 -3.26
C ARG A 299 -6.65 21.52 -2.69
N GLY A 300 -7.36 20.73 -3.49
CA GLY A 300 -8.63 20.11 -3.06
C GLY A 300 -8.51 18.67 -2.56
N ARG A 301 -7.98 17.78 -3.40
CA ARG A 301 -7.91 16.32 -3.15
C ARG A 301 -6.66 15.65 -3.74
N SER A 302 -5.98 16.36 -4.65
CA SER A 302 -4.87 15.85 -5.47
C SER A 302 -3.51 15.89 -4.82
N ALA A 303 -3.35 16.73 -3.82
CA ALA A 303 -2.08 16.89 -3.14
C ALA A 303 -1.55 15.55 -2.60
N PRO A 304 -0.25 15.27 -2.79
CA PRO A 304 0.39 14.12 -2.19
C PRO A 304 0.34 14.25 -0.67
N LEU A 305 0.26 13.12 0.02
CA LEU A 305 0.33 13.12 1.48
C LEU A 305 1.77 13.42 1.88
N THR A 306 2.03 14.56 2.50
CA THR A 306 3.38 14.98 2.88
C THR A 306 3.56 15.13 4.39
N CYS A 307 4.79 14.98 4.85
CA CYS A 307 5.24 15.32 6.20
C CYS A 307 6.66 15.92 6.17
N LYS A 308 7.10 16.50 7.28
CA LYS A 308 8.45 17.04 7.44
C LYS A 308 9.40 16.01 8.05
N THR A 309 10.71 16.13 7.80
CA THR A 309 11.76 15.29 8.41
C THR A 309 11.71 15.27 9.95
N THR A 310 11.25 16.36 10.56
CA THR A 310 11.07 16.54 12.01
C THR A 310 9.77 15.96 12.56
N SER A 311 8.86 15.49 11.70
CA SER A 311 7.58 14.92 12.12
C SER A 311 7.78 13.69 12.99
N SER A 312 6.98 13.53 14.03
CA SER A 312 7.07 12.37 14.91
C SER A 312 6.54 11.11 14.21
N LEU A 313 7.10 9.95 14.58
CA LEU A 313 6.63 8.66 14.03
C LEU A 313 5.13 8.44 14.32
N ALA A 314 4.63 8.84 15.49
CA ALA A 314 3.21 8.76 15.82
C ALA A 314 2.34 9.59 14.88
N ALA A 315 2.77 10.83 14.56
CA ALA A 315 2.04 11.70 13.64
C ALA A 315 1.98 11.08 12.24
N VAL A 316 3.10 10.54 11.74
CA VAL A 316 3.16 9.85 10.44
C VAL A 316 2.24 8.62 10.42
N MET A 317 2.28 7.77 11.44
CA MET A 317 1.37 6.61 11.53
C MET A 317 -0.10 7.04 11.55
N ALA A 318 -0.44 8.06 12.34
CA ALA A 318 -1.80 8.58 12.43
C ALA A 318 -2.29 9.13 11.08
N GLN A 319 -1.45 9.89 10.40
CA GLN A 319 -1.74 10.50 9.10
C GLN A 319 -1.97 9.44 8.03
N MET A 320 -1.06 8.47 7.90
CA MET A 320 -1.19 7.37 6.94
C MET A 320 -2.48 6.55 7.15
N LEU A 321 -2.79 6.19 8.40
CA LEU A 321 -3.99 5.43 8.72
C LEU A 321 -5.28 6.23 8.47
N SER A 322 -5.29 7.52 8.82
CA SER A 322 -6.46 8.39 8.63
C SER A 322 -6.78 8.61 7.15
N HIS A 323 -5.75 8.76 6.32
CA HIS A 323 -5.88 8.92 4.87
C HIS A 323 -5.97 7.60 4.10
N ARG A 324 -5.86 6.45 4.79
CA ARG A 324 -5.77 5.11 4.19
C ARG A 324 -4.68 5.03 3.11
N ALA A 325 -3.56 5.70 3.40
CA ALA A 325 -2.40 5.77 2.52
C ALA A 325 -1.36 4.72 2.92
N THR A 326 -0.68 4.15 1.93
CA THR A 326 0.39 3.15 2.17
C THR A 326 1.74 3.78 2.49
N HIS A 327 1.88 5.08 2.25
CA HIS A 327 3.10 5.85 2.44
C HIS A 327 2.79 7.34 2.66
N VAL A 328 3.79 8.09 3.09
CA VAL A 328 3.82 9.56 3.14
C VAL A 328 5.13 10.04 2.53
N TRP A 329 5.08 11.12 1.75
CA TRP A 329 6.26 11.76 1.19
C TRP A 329 6.88 12.72 2.20
N VAL A 330 8.20 12.71 2.29
CA VAL A 330 8.95 13.55 3.23
C VAL A 330 9.51 14.74 2.49
N THR A 331 9.11 15.94 2.90
CA THR A 331 9.66 17.18 2.36
C THR A 331 10.53 17.89 3.39
N GLU A 332 11.49 18.66 2.88
CA GLU A 332 12.35 19.54 3.66
C GLU A 332 12.14 21.00 3.24
N GLY A 333 12.40 21.92 4.16
CA GLY A 333 12.15 23.36 4.00
C GLY A 333 11.07 23.87 4.94
N GLU A 334 11.32 25.04 5.54
CA GLU A 334 10.34 25.77 6.36
C GLU A 334 9.36 26.57 5.49
N ASP A 335 9.73 26.83 4.23
CA ASP A 335 8.93 27.54 3.23
C ASP A 335 8.18 26.61 2.25
N ASP A 336 7.26 27.18 1.46
CA ASP A 336 6.37 26.53 0.48
C ASP A 336 7.05 25.81 -0.71
N ASP A 337 8.37 25.60 -0.65
CA ASP A 337 9.16 25.00 -1.72
C ASP A 337 9.01 23.46 -1.78
N ASP A 338 8.49 22.82 -0.73
CA ASP A 338 8.12 21.40 -0.65
C ASP A 338 9.13 20.46 -1.36
N VAL A 339 10.42 20.64 -1.07
CA VAL A 339 11.50 19.87 -1.69
C VAL A 339 11.41 18.44 -1.19
N LEU A 340 11.31 17.49 -2.12
CA LEU A 340 11.16 16.07 -1.79
C LEU A 340 12.50 15.46 -1.37
N VAL A 341 12.57 14.92 -0.15
CA VAL A 341 13.80 14.31 0.39
C VAL A 341 13.69 12.81 0.63
N GLY A 342 12.47 12.27 0.68
CA GLY A 342 12.28 10.83 0.87
C GLY A 342 10.81 10.41 0.94
N VAL A 343 10.61 9.16 1.35
CA VAL A 343 9.30 8.56 1.59
C VAL A 343 9.34 7.71 2.86
N VAL A 344 8.22 7.60 3.57
CA VAL A 344 8.05 6.65 4.67
C VAL A 344 6.87 5.74 4.35
N GLY A 345 7.14 4.45 4.21
CA GLY A 345 6.13 3.41 4.05
C GLY A 345 5.95 2.53 5.30
N TYR A 346 5.06 1.55 5.20
CA TYR A 346 4.84 0.61 6.30
C TYR A 346 6.09 -0.20 6.67
N ALA A 347 6.92 -0.59 5.69
CA ALA A 347 8.16 -1.33 5.96
C ALA A 347 9.13 -0.51 6.81
N ASP A 348 9.28 0.78 6.50
CA ASP A 348 10.18 1.68 7.22
C ASP A 348 9.71 1.91 8.66
N ILE A 349 8.40 2.05 8.87
CA ILE A 349 7.81 2.13 10.22
C ILE A 349 8.11 0.85 11.01
N LEU A 350 7.93 -0.33 10.39
CA LEU A 350 8.20 -1.61 11.03
C LEU A 350 9.70 -1.76 11.38
N VAL A 351 10.59 -1.26 10.54
CA VAL A 351 12.02 -1.18 10.85
C VAL A 351 12.23 -0.25 12.05
N ALA A 352 11.72 0.98 12.01
CA ALA A 352 11.91 1.97 13.08
C ALA A 352 11.46 1.47 14.47
N VAL A 353 10.32 0.78 14.55
CA VAL A 353 9.79 0.28 15.85
C VAL A 353 10.45 -1.00 16.35
N THR A 354 11.18 -1.73 15.49
CA THR A 354 11.87 -2.98 15.87
C THR A 354 13.39 -2.84 15.93
N SER A 355 13.93 -1.79 15.33
CA SER A 355 15.33 -1.41 15.49
C SER A 355 15.61 -1.15 16.95
N LYS A 356 16.74 -1.67 17.43
CA LYS A 356 17.23 -1.26 18.75
C LYS A 356 17.43 0.25 18.69
N PRO A 357 17.02 1.02 19.73
CA PRO A 357 17.38 2.43 19.78
C PRO A 357 18.89 2.52 19.57
N PRO A 358 19.38 3.50 18.78
CA PRO A 358 20.81 3.71 18.65
C PRO A 358 21.36 3.80 20.07
N SER A 359 22.24 2.86 20.43
CA SER A 359 22.89 2.91 21.72
C SER A 359 23.51 4.28 21.83
N LEU A 360 23.32 4.95 22.96
CA LEU A 360 23.92 6.23 23.32
C LEU A 360 25.47 6.21 23.31
N SER A 361 26.09 5.20 22.70
CA SER A 361 27.51 4.89 22.65
C SER A 361 28.23 5.50 21.44
N ALA A 362 27.59 6.40 20.69
CA ALA A 362 28.24 7.19 19.63
C ALA A 362 28.50 8.65 20.04
N LEU A 363 28.47 8.96 21.35
CA LEU A 363 29.21 10.11 21.86
C LEU A 363 30.69 9.72 21.86
N THR A 364 31.39 10.13 20.80
CA THR A 364 32.85 10.12 20.79
C THR A 364 33.36 10.90 22.01
N PRO A 365 34.35 10.40 22.77
CA PRO A 365 34.91 11.12 23.90
C PRO A 365 35.86 12.20 23.36
N ARG A 366 35.30 13.33 22.92
CA ARG A 366 36.11 14.49 22.52
C ARG A 366 35.68 15.85 23.07
N SER A 367 34.76 15.94 24.02
CA SER A 367 34.39 17.24 24.61
C SER A 367 34.43 17.35 26.14
N ILE A 368 34.87 16.32 26.88
CA ILE A 368 34.97 16.43 28.36
C ILE A 368 36.26 17.13 28.82
N ILE A 369 37.26 17.29 27.94
CA ILE A 369 38.50 18.03 28.28
C ILE A 369 38.37 19.54 28.03
N GLU A 370 37.51 20.00 27.11
CA GLU A 370 37.32 21.44 26.86
C GLU A 370 36.42 22.13 27.90
N LEU A 371 35.49 21.43 28.54
CA LEU A 371 34.62 22.02 29.57
C LEU A 371 35.26 22.18 30.95
N ARG A 372 36.55 21.81 31.12
CA ARG A 372 37.27 21.96 32.40
C ARG A 372 38.28 23.10 32.41
N LEU A 373 38.51 23.77 31.28
CA LEU A 373 39.46 24.89 31.16
C LEU A 373 38.80 26.28 31.24
N GLU A 374 37.48 26.39 31.19
CA GLU A 374 36.77 27.67 31.35
C GLU A 374 36.41 28.04 32.80
N ASN A 375 36.76 27.21 33.79
CA ASN A 375 36.51 27.50 35.22
C ASN A 375 37.78 27.91 36.01
N HIS A 376 38.86 28.24 35.30
CA HIS A 376 40.02 28.90 35.90
C HIS A 376 40.49 30.05 35.02
N HIS A 377 39.73 31.14 35.00
CA HIS A 377 40.27 32.48 34.92
C HIS A 377 39.43 33.48 35.70
#